data_AF-A0AA88IYI6-F1
#
_entry.id   AF-A0AA88IYI6-F1
#
_cell.length_a   1.000
_cell.length_b   1.000
_cell.length_c   1.000
_cell.angle_alpha   90.00
_cell.angle_beta   90.00
_cell.angle_gamma   90.00
#
_symmetry.space_group_name_H-M   'P 1'
#
loop_
_entity.id
_entity.type
_entity.pdbx_description
1 polymer ?
#
loop_
_entity_poly.entity_id
_entity_poly.type
_entity_poly.pdbx_seq_one_letter_code
_entity_poly.pdbx_strand_id
1 'polypeptide(L)'
;MEGDMEQKYMSRGTRIATIALRIFCTILLIISFIILVTNVLPLRYKDDTKKVHFYDVLGFKYMIATIILAAGYQVLQTILAIRSMKWENHVASPLFVFFADKVITNLLATGAVAGFIATRDLQEWVGREYSKYESSYFKMSYASAGLFLLGFFCSLVLSVISSYALPKTL
;
A
#
# COMPACT_ATOMS: atom_id res chain seq x y z
N MET A 1 -23.72 26.90 -18.96
CA MET A 1 -22.58 27.73 -18.51
C MET A 1 -22.23 27.53 -17.02
N GLU A 2 -23.11 26.94 -16.20
CA GLU A 2 -22.77 26.55 -14.81
C GLU A 2 -21.92 25.27 -14.68
N GLY A 3 -21.95 24.39 -15.70
CA GLY A 3 -21.15 23.15 -15.73
C GLY A 3 -19.66 23.36 -15.99
N ASP A 4 -19.25 24.51 -16.54
CA ASP A 4 -17.84 24.80 -16.87
C ASP A 4 -17.06 25.38 -15.69
N MET A 5 -17.75 26.00 -14.73
CA MET A 5 -17.12 26.54 -13.52
C MET A 5 -16.76 25.41 -12.54
N GLU A 6 -17.66 24.46 -12.29
CA GLU A 6 -17.40 23.27 -11.45
C GLU A 6 -16.28 22.37 -12.01
N GLN A 7 -16.19 22.22 -13.35
CA GLN A 7 -15.08 21.50 -14.00
C GLN A 7 -13.72 22.21 -13.85
N LYS A 8 -13.72 23.54 -13.81
CA LYS A 8 -12.48 24.34 -13.73
C LYS A 8 -11.92 24.42 -12.31
N TYR A 9 -12.76 24.38 -11.28
CA TYR A 9 -12.31 24.23 -9.87
C TYR A 9 -11.81 22.80 -9.57
N MET A 10 -12.39 21.77 -10.22
CA MET A 10 -11.90 20.38 -10.21
C MET A 10 -10.49 20.20 -10.81
N SER A 11 -9.96 21.17 -11.55
CA SER A 11 -8.71 20.97 -12.30
C SER A 11 -7.43 21.30 -11.53
N ARG A 12 -7.45 22.04 -10.41
CA ARG A 12 -6.22 22.34 -9.63
C ARG A 12 -6.27 21.74 -8.23
N GLY A 13 -7.39 21.90 -7.53
CA GLY A 13 -7.58 21.34 -6.19
C GLY A 13 -7.47 19.81 -6.19
N THR A 14 -8.18 19.14 -7.08
CA THR A 14 -8.13 17.68 -7.22
C THR A 14 -6.75 17.17 -7.62
N ARG A 15 -6.02 17.92 -8.47
CA ARG A 15 -4.64 17.54 -8.84
C ARG A 15 -3.70 17.63 -7.65
N ILE A 16 -3.77 18.72 -6.87
CA ILE A 16 -2.97 18.88 -5.66
C ILE A 16 -3.34 17.81 -4.62
N ALA A 17 -4.64 17.58 -4.40
CA ALA A 17 -5.12 16.56 -3.47
C ALA A 17 -4.66 15.15 -3.89
N THR A 18 -4.73 14.82 -5.18
CA THR A 18 -4.26 13.53 -5.71
C THR A 18 -2.76 13.36 -5.48
N ILE A 19 -1.95 14.38 -5.77
CA ILE A 19 -0.50 14.35 -5.54
C ILE A 19 -0.21 14.19 -4.04
N ALA A 20 -0.89 14.95 -3.18
CA ALA A 20 -0.72 14.86 -1.73
C ALA A 20 -1.10 13.48 -1.18
N LEU A 21 -2.24 12.92 -1.61
CA LEU A 21 -2.64 11.56 -1.22
C LEU A 21 -1.65 10.51 -1.73
N ARG A 22 -1.07 10.66 -2.93
CA ARG A 22 -0.02 9.74 -3.42
C ARG A 22 1.19 9.75 -2.51
N ILE A 23 1.73 10.93 -2.22
CA ILE A 23 2.89 11.10 -1.34
C ILE A 23 2.58 10.50 0.04
N PHE A 24 1.41 10.81 0.59
CA PHE A 24 0.97 10.28 1.88
C PHE A 24 0.84 8.75 1.87
N CYS A 25 0.21 8.18 0.83
CA CYS A 25 0.10 6.73 0.64
C CYS A 25 1.48 6.07 0.54
N THR A 26 2.40 6.63 -0.24
CA THR A 26 3.77 6.11 -0.37
C THR A 26 4.50 6.13 0.97
N ILE A 27 4.38 7.20 1.75
CA ILE A 27 5.00 7.30 3.09
C ILE A 27 4.45 6.20 4.01
N LEU A 28 3.13 5.99 4.03
CA LEU A 28 2.51 4.93 4.83
C LEU A 28 3.03 3.53 4.44
N LEU A 29 3.16 3.27 3.14
CA LEU A 29 3.70 2.01 2.62
C LEU A 29 5.16 1.81 3.01
N ILE A 30 5.99 2.86 2.93
CA ILE A 30 7.40 2.80 3.34
C ILE A 30 7.51 2.53 4.83
N ILE A 31 6.75 3.23 5.67
CA ILE A 31 6.76 3.02 7.12
C ILE A 31 6.33 1.59 7.45
N SER A 32 5.26 1.10 6.83
CA SER A 32 4.80 -0.28 7.00
C SER A 32 5.89 -1.29 6.60
N PHE A 33 6.55 -1.07 5.46
CA PHE A 33 7.65 -1.92 5.00
C PHE A 33 8.83 -1.94 5.97
N ILE A 34 9.27 -0.77 6.45
CA ILE A 34 10.36 -0.66 7.42
C ILE A 34 10.00 -1.40 8.71
N ILE A 35 8.80 -1.18 9.25
CA ILE A 35 8.35 -1.86 10.47
C ILE A 35 8.34 -3.38 10.25
N LEU A 36 7.84 -3.85 9.10
CA LEU A 36 7.74 -5.28 8.83
C LEU A 36 9.11 -5.96 8.68
N VAL A 37 10.08 -5.29 8.05
CA VAL A 37 11.45 -5.81 7.87
C VAL A 37 12.27 -5.75 9.16
N THR A 38 12.07 -4.70 9.97
CA THR A 38 12.79 -4.52 11.24
C THR A 38 12.17 -5.32 12.39
N ASN A 39 10.90 -5.72 12.27
CA ASN A 39 10.28 -6.62 13.24
C ASN A 39 10.90 -8.01 13.09
N VAL A 40 11.60 -8.47 14.13
CA VAL A 40 12.21 -9.81 14.20
C VAL A 40 11.74 -10.44 15.48
N LEU A 41 11.14 -11.63 15.42
CA LEU A 41 10.65 -12.32 16.61
C LEU A 41 11.77 -13.21 17.18
N PRO A 42 12.31 -12.91 18.38
CA PRO A 42 13.25 -13.80 19.03
C PRO A 42 12.48 -14.96 19.68
N LEU A 43 12.62 -16.18 19.16
CA LEU A 43 12.13 -17.38 19.83
C LEU A 43 13.25 -18.00 20.65
N ARG A 44 13.11 -17.93 21.96
CA ARG A 44 14.01 -18.52 22.96
C ARG A 44 13.49 -19.92 23.29
N TYR A 45 14.14 -20.95 22.77
CA TYR A 45 13.79 -22.35 23.01
C TYR A 45 14.99 -23.05 23.67
N LYS A 46 14.82 -23.46 24.94
CA LYS A 46 15.74 -24.35 25.68
C LYS A 46 17.23 -23.98 25.50
N ASP A 47 17.61 -22.80 25.99
CA ASP A 47 18.96 -22.18 25.93
C ASP A 47 19.47 -21.71 24.56
N ASP A 48 18.72 -21.90 23.47
CA ASP A 48 19.07 -21.37 22.15
C ASP A 48 18.07 -20.30 21.69
N THR A 49 18.59 -19.17 21.19
CA THR A 49 17.76 -18.08 20.63
C THR A 49 17.67 -18.22 19.12
N LYS A 50 16.60 -18.88 18.64
CA LYS A 50 16.29 -18.93 17.21
C LYS A 50 15.49 -17.68 16.82
N LYS A 51 16.12 -16.82 16.03
CA LYS A 51 15.47 -15.61 15.50
C LYS A 51 14.59 -15.98 14.32
N VAL A 52 13.29 -16.07 14.52
CA VAL A 52 12.35 -16.25 13.41
C VAL A 52 12.09 -14.89 12.78
N HIS A 53 12.53 -14.75 11.53
CA HIS A 53 12.32 -13.53 10.77
C HIS A 53 10.94 -13.57 10.12
N PHE A 54 10.23 -12.44 10.16
CA PHE A 54 8.87 -12.33 9.60
C PHE A 54 8.83 -12.66 8.09
N TYR A 55 9.91 -12.43 7.33
CA TYR A 55 9.98 -12.80 5.91
C TYR A 55 9.89 -14.32 5.64
N ASP A 56 10.07 -15.18 6.63
CA ASP A 56 10.01 -16.63 6.36
C ASP A 56 8.57 -17.14 6.22
N VAL A 57 7.60 -16.39 6.75
CA VAL A 57 6.17 -16.73 6.70
C VAL A 57 5.59 -16.32 5.34
N LEU A 58 4.88 -17.25 4.70
CA LEU A 58 4.29 -17.04 3.37
C LEU A 58 3.42 -15.78 3.26
N GLY A 59 2.59 -15.48 4.27
CA GLY A 59 1.72 -14.30 4.21
C GLY A 59 2.48 -12.97 4.32
N PHE A 60 3.59 -12.91 5.06
CA PHE A 60 4.45 -11.72 5.09
C PHE A 60 5.27 -11.57 3.81
N LYS A 61 5.71 -12.67 3.18
CA LYS A 61 6.32 -12.64 1.84
C LYS A 61 5.37 -12.05 0.81
N TYR A 62 4.10 -12.46 0.87
CA TYR A 62 3.07 -11.93 -0.01
C TYR A 62 2.84 -10.43 0.24
N MET A 63 2.69 -10.01 1.51
CA MET A 63 2.56 -8.60 1.86
C MET A 63 3.75 -7.77 1.34
N ILE A 64 4.99 -8.24 1.52
CA ILE A 64 6.20 -7.59 0.99
C ILE A 64 6.18 -7.51 -0.54
N ALA A 65 5.79 -8.59 -1.23
CA ALA A 65 5.66 -8.58 -2.68
C ALA A 65 4.64 -7.54 -3.16
N THR A 66 3.49 -7.42 -2.47
CA THR A 66 2.48 -6.40 -2.81
C THR A 66 2.98 -4.97 -2.58
N ILE A 67 3.74 -4.71 -1.50
CA ILE A 67 4.39 -3.41 -1.25
C ILE A 67 5.37 -3.08 -2.39
N ILE A 68 6.23 -4.03 -2.79
CA ILE A 68 7.21 -3.83 -3.86
C ILE A 68 6.52 -3.53 -5.19
N LEU A 69 5.46 -4.26 -5.54
CA LEU A 69 4.69 -4.03 -6.77
C LEU A 69 4.01 -2.64 -6.76
N ALA A 70 3.42 -2.24 -5.63
CA ALA A 70 2.80 -0.93 -5.49
C ALA A 70 3.82 0.22 -5.55
N ALA A 71 4.99 0.05 -4.92
CA ALA A 71 6.08 1.01 -5.01
C ALA A 71 6.62 1.11 -6.45
N GLY A 72 6.82 -0.02 -7.12
CA GLY A 72 7.21 -0.07 -8.54
C GLY A 72 6.20 0.65 -9.44
N TYR A 73 4.90 0.47 -9.18
CA TYR A 73 3.85 1.19 -9.88
C TYR A 73 3.95 2.71 -9.67
N GLN A 74 4.14 3.19 -8.44
CA GLN A 74 4.30 4.62 -8.15
C GLN A 74 5.51 5.24 -8.87
N VAL A 75 6.63 4.51 -8.95
CA VAL A 75 7.82 4.94 -9.71
C VAL A 75 7.50 5.02 -11.21
N LEU A 76 6.89 3.98 -11.78
CA LEU A 76 6.48 3.98 -13.19
C LEU A 76 5.55 5.14 -13.51
N GLN A 77 4.58 5.41 -12.62
CA GLN A 77 3.63 6.50 -12.79
C GLN A 77 4.32 7.88 -12.76
N THR A 78 5.35 8.04 -11.94
CA THR A 78 6.19 9.25 -11.89
C THR A 78 6.99 9.42 -13.19
N ILE A 79 7.59 8.34 -13.71
CA ILE A 79 8.34 8.36 -14.98
C ILE A 79 7.41 8.70 -16.14
N LEU A 80 6.22 8.10 -16.21
CA LEU A 80 5.23 8.40 -17.23
C LEU A 80 4.77 9.86 -17.17
N ALA A 81 4.59 10.42 -15.97
CA ALA A 81 4.27 11.84 -15.80
C ALA A 81 5.39 12.74 -16.35
N ILE A 82 6.66 12.47 -16.03
CA ILE A 82 7.81 13.22 -16.57
C ILE A 82 7.91 13.08 -18.10
N ARG A 83 7.72 11.86 -18.62
CA ARG A 83 7.78 11.59 -20.07
C ARG A 83 6.67 12.31 -20.83
N SER A 84 5.47 12.37 -20.26
CA SER A 84 4.32 13.07 -20.85
C SER A 84 4.54 14.59 -20.96
N MET A 85 5.37 15.18 -20.09
CA MET A 85 5.74 16.59 -20.19
C MET A 85 6.76 16.87 -21.31
N LYS A 86 7.63 15.89 -21.62
CA LYS A 86 8.72 16.06 -22.60
C LYS A 86 8.31 15.69 -24.02
N TRP A 87 7.35 14.79 -24.18
CA TRP A 87 6.81 14.36 -25.47
C TRP A 87 5.31 14.66 -25.49
N GLU A 88 4.92 15.72 -26.19
CA GLU A 88 3.56 16.28 -26.28
C GLU A 88 2.49 15.31 -26.87
N ASN A 89 2.81 14.03 -27.09
CA ASN A 89 1.98 13.13 -27.89
C ASN A 89 1.80 11.71 -27.33
N HIS A 90 2.19 11.44 -26.09
CA HIS A 90 1.96 10.13 -25.45
C HIS A 90 1.64 10.27 -23.96
N VAL A 91 0.50 10.92 -23.66
CA VAL A 91 -0.13 10.76 -22.36
C VAL A 91 -0.64 9.33 -22.30
N ALA A 92 -0.16 8.53 -21.34
CA ALA A 92 -0.68 7.19 -21.11
C ALA A 92 -2.20 7.28 -21.01
N SER A 93 -2.92 6.45 -21.78
CA SER A 93 -4.37 6.53 -21.89
C SER A 93 -4.99 6.60 -20.48
N PRO A 94 -5.86 7.59 -20.19
CA PRO A 94 -6.44 7.76 -18.85
C PRO A 94 -7.16 6.50 -18.37
N LEU A 95 -7.67 5.67 -19.30
CA LEU A 95 -8.23 4.35 -19.03
C LEU A 95 -7.21 3.35 -18.48
N PHE A 96 -5.99 3.35 -19.02
CA PHE A 96 -4.92 2.48 -18.56
C PHE A 96 -4.46 2.85 -17.14
N VAL A 97 -4.33 4.15 -16.87
CA VAL A 97 -4.00 4.66 -15.53
C VAL A 97 -5.08 4.25 -14.52
N PHE A 98 -6.35 4.41 -14.89
CA PHE A 98 -7.49 4.02 -14.05
C PHE A 98 -7.54 2.52 -13.75
N PHE A 99 -7.35 1.67 -14.77
CA PHE A 99 -7.34 0.22 -14.58
C PHE A 99 -6.16 -0.22 -13.72
N ALA A 100 -4.98 0.34 -13.96
CA ALA A 100 -3.79 0.03 -13.18
C ALA A 100 -3.92 0.48 -11.71
N ASP A 101 -4.49 1.66 -11.44
CA ASP A 101 -4.81 2.12 -10.08
C ASP A 101 -5.73 1.09 -9.39
N LYS A 102 -6.79 0.61 -10.06
CA LYS A 102 -7.69 -0.42 -9.49
C LYS A 102 -7.00 -1.75 -9.18
N VAL A 103 -6.14 -2.24 -10.08
CA VAL A 103 -5.42 -3.50 -9.89
C VAL A 103 -4.50 -3.41 -8.67
N ILE A 104 -3.74 -2.31 -8.56
CA ILE A 104 -2.82 -2.09 -7.44
C ILE A 104 -3.59 -1.94 -6.13
N THR A 105 -4.73 -1.25 -6.14
CA THR A 105 -5.57 -1.14 -4.95
C THR A 105 -6.07 -2.52 -4.50
N ASN A 106 -6.61 -3.35 -5.38
CA ASN A 106 -7.03 -4.71 -5.03
C ASN A 106 -5.86 -5.57 -4.52
N LEU A 107 -4.68 -5.43 -5.11
CA LEU A 107 -3.47 -6.11 -4.68
C LEU A 107 -3.03 -5.67 -3.28
N LEU A 108 -3.12 -4.38 -2.95
CA LEU A 108 -2.90 -3.87 -1.60
C LEU A 108 -3.93 -4.46 -0.62
N ALA A 109 -5.19 -4.58 -1.01
CA ALA A 109 -6.24 -5.17 -0.17
C ALA A 109 -5.89 -6.62 0.22
N THR A 110 -5.55 -7.45 -0.76
CA THR A 110 -5.20 -8.85 -0.53
C THR A 110 -3.90 -9.00 0.25
N GLY A 111 -2.90 -8.16 -0.04
CA GLY A 111 -1.64 -8.09 0.72
C GLY A 111 -1.87 -7.77 2.20
N ALA A 112 -2.83 -6.89 2.49
CA ALA A 112 -3.14 -6.47 3.85
C ALA A 112 -3.80 -7.60 4.62
N VAL A 113 -4.82 -8.23 4.02
CA VAL A 113 -5.50 -9.40 4.59
C VAL A 113 -4.51 -10.53 4.85
N ALA A 114 -3.60 -10.81 3.90
CA ALA A 114 -2.55 -11.81 4.08
C ALA A 114 -1.62 -11.49 5.26
N GLY A 115 -1.21 -10.23 5.44
CA GLY A 115 -0.41 -9.78 6.58
C GLY A 115 -1.12 -9.94 7.93
N PHE A 116 -2.43 -9.65 7.99
CA PHE A 116 -3.25 -9.88 9.19
C PHE A 116 -3.39 -11.37 9.52
N ILE A 117 -3.67 -12.21 8.52
CA ILE A 117 -3.78 -13.66 8.71
C ILE A 117 -2.43 -14.23 9.16
N ALA A 118 -1.32 -13.83 8.54
CA ALA A 118 0.02 -14.27 8.93
C ALA A 118 0.37 -13.87 10.37
N THR A 119 0.00 -12.66 10.79
CA THR A 119 0.22 -12.21 12.18
C THR A 119 -0.56 -13.07 13.18
N ARG A 120 -1.82 -13.41 12.86
CA ARG A 120 -2.66 -14.28 13.69
C ARG A 120 -2.14 -15.71 13.75
N ASP A 121 -1.77 -16.27 12.61
CA ASP A 121 -1.25 -17.64 12.50
C ASP A 121 0.06 -17.80 13.29
N LEU A 122 0.95 -16.81 13.19
CA LEU A 122 2.19 -16.78 13.98
C LEU A 122 1.92 -16.68 15.49
N GLN A 123 0.91 -15.90 15.89
CA GLN A 123 0.51 -15.77 17.30
C GLN A 123 -0.06 -17.07 17.86
N GLU A 124 -0.80 -17.83 17.05
CA GLU A 124 -1.33 -19.14 17.43
C GLU A 124 -0.22 -20.19 17.53
N TRP A 125 0.70 -20.23 16.55
CA TRP A 125 1.82 -21.16 16.52
C TRP A 125 2.80 -20.97 17.69
N VAL A 126 3.09 -19.72 18.08
CA VAL A 126 3.97 -19.39 19.21
C VAL A 126 3.32 -19.70 20.57
N GLY A 127 2.00 -19.89 20.60
CA GLY A 127 1.25 -20.20 21.82
C GLY A 127 0.97 -18.97 22.69
N ARG A 128 -0.21 -18.93 23.33
CA ARG A 128 -0.68 -17.74 24.06
C ARG A 128 0.24 -17.31 25.20
N GLU A 129 0.87 -18.26 25.87
CA GLU A 129 1.72 -18.01 27.04
C GLU A 129 3.01 -17.29 26.64
N TYR A 130 3.66 -17.75 25.56
CA TYR A 130 4.83 -17.11 24.99
C TYR A 130 4.49 -15.78 24.29
N SER A 131 3.32 -15.70 23.64
CA SER A 131 2.83 -14.47 23.00
C SER A 131 2.65 -13.29 23.97
N LYS A 132 2.40 -13.57 25.27
CA LYS A 132 2.26 -12.53 26.29
C LYS A 132 3.60 -11.88 26.61
N TYR A 133 4.67 -12.68 26.68
CA TYR A 133 6.04 -12.21 26.89
C TYR A 133 6.54 -11.41 25.67
N GLU A 134 6.25 -11.88 24.47
CA GLU A 134 6.66 -11.24 23.21
C GLU A 134 5.58 -10.32 22.60
N SER A 135 4.66 -9.81 23.44
CA SER A 135 3.47 -9.08 22.98
C SER A 135 3.77 -7.77 22.25
N SER A 136 4.96 -7.18 22.47
CA SER A 136 5.41 -5.98 21.77
C SER A 136 5.57 -6.24 20.27
N TYR A 137 6.11 -7.40 19.90
CA TYR A 137 6.38 -7.78 18.51
C TYR A 137 5.08 -7.97 17.71
N PHE A 138 4.09 -8.64 18.32
CA PHE A 138 2.78 -8.81 17.69
C PHE A 138 2.05 -7.47 17.54
N LYS A 139 2.11 -6.59 18.56
CA LYS A 139 1.55 -5.23 18.45
C LYS A 139 2.18 -4.45 17.30
N MET A 140 3.49 -4.56 17.11
CA MET A 140 4.22 -3.88 16.05
C MET A 140 3.84 -4.40 14.64
N SER A 141 3.62 -5.72 14.51
CA SER A 141 3.09 -6.31 13.26
C SER A 141 1.65 -5.89 12.97
N TYR A 142 0.76 -5.88 13.97
CA TYR A 142 -0.59 -5.36 13.79
C TYR A 142 -0.59 -3.86 13.44
N ALA A 143 0.31 -3.08 14.03
CA ALA A 143 0.48 -1.66 13.70
C ALA A 143 0.94 -1.49 12.24
N SER A 144 1.89 -2.30 11.77
CA SER A 144 2.33 -2.28 10.37
C SER A 144 1.20 -2.67 9.41
N ALA A 145 0.49 -3.76 9.69
CA ALA A 145 -0.64 -4.20 8.86
C ALA A 145 -1.78 -3.15 8.84
N GLY A 146 -2.01 -2.46 9.97
CA GLY A 146 -2.94 -1.35 10.06
C GLY A 146 -2.51 -0.14 9.22
N LEU A 147 -1.24 0.26 9.28
CA LEU A 147 -0.69 1.33 8.43
C LEU A 147 -0.79 0.97 6.94
N PHE A 148 -0.56 -0.29 6.59
CA PHE A 148 -0.71 -0.79 5.23
C PHE A 148 -2.17 -0.73 4.75
N LEU A 149 -3.13 -1.12 5.60
CA LEU A 149 -4.56 -0.95 5.31
C LEU A 149 -4.94 0.52 5.14
N LEU A 150 -4.40 1.41 5.94
CA LEU A 150 -4.65 2.85 5.81
C LEU A 150 -4.11 3.38 4.47
N GLY A 151 -2.94 2.90 4.04
CA GLY A 151 -2.42 3.13 2.69
C GLY A 151 -3.35 2.59 1.60
N PHE A 152 -3.94 1.41 1.78
CA PHE A 152 -4.95 0.86 0.88
C PHE A 152 -6.18 1.76 0.75
N PHE A 153 -6.74 2.24 1.86
CA PHE A 153 -7.88 3.18 1.80
C PHE A 153 -7.52 4.49 1.10
N CYS A 154 -6.31 4.99 1.31
CA CYS A 154 -5.81 6.16 0.58
C CYS A 154 -5.75 5.88 -0.94
N SER A 155 -5.24 4.70 -1.33
CA SER A 155 -5.20 4.24 -2.71
C SER A 155 -6.59 4.05 -3.33
N LEU A 156 -7.57 3.55 -2.55
CA LEU A 156 -8.98 3.46 -2.97
C LEU A 156 -9.57 4.84 -3.29
N VAL A 157 -9.39 5.81 -2.40
CA VAL A 157 -9.86 7.18 -2.64
C VAL A 157 -9.23 7.74 -3.92
N LEU A 158 -7.96 7.44 -4.15
CA LEU A 158 -7.26 7.80 -5.37
C LEU A 158 -7.88 7.20 -6.64
N SER A 159 -8.20 5.91 -6.59
CA SER A 159 -8.84 5.20 -7.69
C SER A 159 -10.21 5.78 -8.01
N VAL A 160 -10.98 6.15 -6.98
CA VAL A 160 -12.28 6.81 -7.14
C VAL A 160 -12.14 8.18 -7.80
N ILE A 161 -11.19 9.02 -7.35
CA ILE A 161 -10.90 10.32 -7.97
C ILE A 161 -10.49 10.15 -9.44
N SER A 162 -9.64 9.16 -9.73
CA SER A 162 -9.22 8.78 -11.08
C SER A 162 -10.42 8.38 -11.96
N SER A 163 -11.41 7.67 -11.39
CA SER A 163 -12.68 7.33 -12.06
C SER A 163 -13.51 8.56 -12.45
N TYR A 164 -13.57 9.56 -11.59
CA TYR A 164 -14.36 10.77 -11.84
C TYR A 164 -13.69 11.71 -12.85
N ALA A 165 -12.38 11.58 -13.04
CA ALA A 165 -11.62 12.33 -14.05
C ALA A 165 -11.76 11.77 -15.48
N LEU A 166 -12.44 10.63 -15.67
CA LEU A 166 -12.74 10.11 -17.00
C LEU A 166 -13.74 11.03 -17.73
N PRO A 167 -13.50 11.39 -19.00
CA PRO A 167 -14.49 12.11 -19.79
C PRO A 167 -15.75 11.25 -19.95
N LYS A 168 -16.92 11.83 -19.61
CA LYS A 168 -18.23 11.25 -19.85
C LYS A 168 -18.57 11.38 -21.34
N THR A 169 -17.94 10.58 -22.20
CA THR A 169 -18.33 10.50 -23.61
C THR A 169 -18.24 9.06 -24.08
N LEU A 170 -19.37 8.37 -23.94
CA LEU A 170 -19.82 7.32 -24.85
C LEU A 170 -21.17 7.78 -25.38
#